data_AF-A0A354NYQ2-F1
#
_entry.id   AF-A0A354NYQ2-F1
#
_cell.length_a   1.000
_cell.length_b   1.000
_cell.length_c   1.000
_cell.angle_alpha   90.00
_cell.angle_beta   90.00
_cell.angle_gamma   90.00
#
_symmetry.space_group_name_H-M   'P 1'
#
loop_
_entity.id
_entity.type
_entity.pdbx_description
1 polymer ?
#
loop_
_entity_poly.entity_id
_entity_poly.type
_entity_poly.pdbx_seq_one_letter_code
_entity_poly.pdbx_strand_id
1 'polypeptide(L)'
;MRCNAHRQPPRSFSPLELMNWVAKYNESRPDYRFDGVTLDVESASGFDETLEGNKYWLEGLLALYKCTLETLPADLKLAVTIKGSCDSVDVAFEGSVKPTRQHIIDLANKGLETVIVAGYRDSADGTIDRIGNEVA
;
A
#
# COMPACT_ATOMS: atom_id res chain seq x y z
N MET A 1 6.26 18.98 -7.44
CA MET A 1 7.23 18.16 -6.68
C MET A 1 7.35 16.85 -7.44
N ARG A 2 8.54 16.41 -7.88
CA ARG A 2 8.68 15.15 -8.63
C ARG A 2 8.74 14.00 -7.62
N CYS A 3 7.76 13.10 -7.65
CA CYS A 3 7.72 11.89 -6.84
C CYS A 3 8.88 10.96 -7.22
N ASN A 4 9.98 11.07 -6.51
CA ASN A 4 11.18 10.26 -6.73
C ASN A 4 11.25 9.17 -5.64
N ALA A 5 10.59 8.04 -5.87
CA ALA A 5 10.70 6.84 -5.02
C ALA A 5 12.04 6.13 -5.27
N HIS A 6 13.15 6.74 -4.85
CA HIS A 6 14.52 6.27 -5.19
C HIS A 6 15.11 5.21 -4.23
N ARG A 7 14.29 4.36 -3.59
CA ARG A 7 14.82 3.22 -2.82
C ARG A 7 13.96 1.98 -3.04
N GLN A 8 14.18 1.29 -4.16
CA GLN A 8 13.77 -0.09 -4.35
C GLN A 8 14.99 -1.00 -4.56
N PRO A 9 14.98 -2.25 -4.07
CA PRO A 9 16.02 -3.25 -4.30
C PRO A 9 15.99 -3.74 -5.77
N PRO A 10 17.03 -4.44 -6.27
CA PRO A 10 17.27 -4.57 -7.70
C PRO A 10 16.37 -5.61 -8.38
N ARG A 11 15.90 -5.23 -9.59
CA ARG A 11 15.23 -6.05 -10.63
C ARG A 11 13.73 -6.35 -10.45
N SER A 12 12.91 -5.31 -10.45
CA SER A 12 11.48 -5.38 -10.81
C SER A 12 11.01 -3.94 -11.03
N PHE A 13 10.22 -3.69 -12.08
CA PHE A 13 9.68 -2.36 -12.39
C PHE A 13 9.16 -1.65 -11.13
N SER A 14 9.43 -0.35 -11.02
CA SER A 14 8.83 0.45 -9.96
C SER A 14 7.31 0.47 -10.13
N PRO A 15 6.52 0.49 -9.04
CA PRO A 15 5.06 0.52 -9.12
C PRO A 15 4.54 1.62 -10.07
N LEU A 16 5.22 2.77 -10.12
CA LEU A 16 4.91 3.87 -11.04
C LEU A 16 5.11 3.49 -12.53
N GLU A 17 6.14 2.71 -12.86
CA GLU A 17 6.36 2.22 -14.23
C GLU A 17 5.27 1.25 -14.66
N LEU A 18 4.84 0.36 -13.76
CA LEU A 18 3.73 -0.57 -14.02
C LEU A 18 2.42 0.19 -14.26
N MET A 19 2.17 1.27 -13.53
CA MET A 19 0.97 2.10 -13.74
C MET A 19 0.99 2.87 -15.06
N ASN A 20 2.15 3.38 -15.44
CA ASN A 20 2.30 3.99 -16.76
C ASN A 20 2.06 2.97 -17.89
N TRP A 21 2.42 1.71 -17.66
CA TRP A 21 2.08 0.63 -18.60
C TRP A 21 0.56 0.40 -18.67
N VAL A 22 -0.15 0.37 -17.54
CA VAL A 22 -1.62 0.22 -17.51
C VAL A 22 -2.31 1.37 -18.24
N ALA A 23 -1.87 2.61 -18.01
CA ALA A 23 -2.39 3.79 -18.69
C ALA A 23 -2.26 3.67 -20.22
N LYS A 24 -1.06 3.33 -20.71
CA LYS A 24 -0.81 3.11 -22.14
C LYS A 24 -1.58 1.93 -22.71
N TYR A 25 -1.76 0.86 -21.93
CA TYR A 25 -2.55 -0.29 -22.34
C TYR A 25 -4.00 0.13 -22.57
N ASN A 26 -4.61 0.88 -21.63
CA ASN A 26 -5.97 1.40 -21.74
C ASN A 26 -6.15 2.32 -22.98
N GLU A 27 -5.19 3.21 -23.25
CA GLU A 27 -5.21 4.06 -24.45
C GLU A 27 -5.20 3.23 -25.74
N SER A 28 -4.49 2.10 -25.75
CA SER A 28 -4.34 1.23 -26.92
C SER A 28 -5.48 0.23 -27.14
N ARG A 29 -6.35 0.01 -26.13
CA ARG A 29 -7.40 -1.02 -26.12
C ARG A 29 -8.72 -0.47 -25.56
N PRO A 30 -9.49 0.29 -26.36
CA PRO A 30 -10.74 0.89 -25.90
C PRO A 30 -11.80 -0.15 -25.50
N ASP A 31 -11.77 -1.35 -26.10
CA ASP A 31 -12.77 -2.40 -25.86
C ASP A 31 -12.45 -3.32 -24.66
N TYR A 32 -11.23 -3.24 -24.13
CA TYR A 32 -10.79 -4.09 -23.00
C TYR A 32 -9.75 -3.33 -22.17
N ARG A 33 -10.25 -2.59 -21.18
CA ARG A 33 -9.47 -1.67 -20.33
C ARG A 33 -9.49 -2.13 -18.87
N PHE A 34 -8.46 -1.75 -18.14
CA PHE A 34 -8.43 -1.84 -16.68
C PHE A 34 -9.16 -0.66 -16.06
N ASP A 35 -9.94 -0.90 -15.00
CA ASP A 35 -10.62 0.15 -14.24
C ASP A 35 -9.78 0.68 -13.07
N GLY A 36 -8.70 -0.03 -12.74
CA GLY A 36 -7.86 0.34 -11.61
C GLY A 36 -6.67 -0.58 -11.40
N VAL A 37 -5.93 -0.25 -10.35
CA VAL A 37 -4.69 -0.92 -9.94
C VAL A 37 -4.73 -1.13 -8.43
N THR A 38 -4.20 -2.27 -7.98
CA THR A 38 -4.05 -2.57 -6.55
C THR A 38 -2.57 -2.66 -6.21
N LEU A 39 -2.14 -1.89 -5.20
CA LEU A 39 -0.80 -1.99 -4.64
C LEU A 39 -0.79 -2.98 -3.48
N ASP A 40 -0.28 -4.18 -3.76
CA ASP A 40 -0.05 -5.24 -2.78
C ASP A 40 1.43 -5.28 -2.40
N VAL A 41 1.87 -4.28 -1.62
CA VAL A 41 3.27 -4.11 -1.24
C VAL A 41 3.49 -4.70 0.14
N GLU A 42 4.14 -5.85 0.18
CA GLU A 42 4.50 -6.53 1.42
C GLU A 42 5.95 -6.23 1.82
N SER A 43 6.22 -6.16 3.13
CA SER A 43 7.59 -6.16 3.62
C SER A 43 8.26 -7.52 3.40
N ALA A 44 9.58 -7.55 3.48
CA ALA A 44 10.34 -8.80 3.36
C ALA A 44 9.95 -9.80 4.47
N SER A 45 10.01 -11.10 4.18
CA SER A 45 9.77 -12.13 5.19
C SER A 45 10.63 -11.91 6.43
N GLY A 46 10.02 -11.95 7.62
CA GLY A 46 10.69 -11.71 8.90
C GLY A 46 10.93 -10.24 9.24
N PHE A 47 10.50 -9.30 8.39
CA PHE A 47 10.45 -7.88 8.74
C PHE A 47 9.22 -7.59 9.59
N ASP A 48 9.44 -7.14 10.82
CA ASP A 48 8.37 -6.78 11.74
C ASP A 48 8.06 -5.28 11.63
N GLU A 49 6.96 -4.97 10.95
CA GLU A 49 6.46 -3.62 10.72
C GLU A 49 5.96 -2.94 12.00
N THR A 50 5.71 -3.70 13.08
CA THR A 50 5.21 -3.19 14.36
C THR A 50 6.30 -2.60 15.24
N LEU A 51 7.58 -2.80 14.89
CA LEU A 51 8.71 -2.27 15.64
C LEU A 51 8.94 -0.79 15.30
N GLU A 52 9.06 0.06 16.32
CA GLU A 52 9.35 1.49 16.18
C GLU A 52 10.58 1.78 15.31
N GLY A 53 11.61 0.92 15.36
CA GLY A 53 12.81 1.04 14.53
C GLY A 53 12.57 0.86 13.02
N ASN A 54 11.42 0.31 12.65
CA ASN A 54 11.03 -0.01 11.27
C ASN A 54 10.03 0.99 10.67
N LYS A 55 9.67 2.06 11.40
CA LYS A 55 8.72 3.08 10.94
C LYS A 55 9.05 3.73 9.60
N TYR A 56 10.34 3.83 9.24
CA TYR A 56 10.76 4.39 7.96
C TYR A 56 10.23 3.60 6.75
N TRP A 57 10.01 2.29 6.91
CA TRP A 57 9.38 1.48 5.88
C TRP A 57 7.90 1.88 5.70
N LEU A 58 7.17 2.07 6.80
CA LEU A 58 5.78 2.51 6.80
C LEU A 58 5.63 3.94 6.24
N GLU A 59 6.52 4.86 6.61
CA GLU A 59 6.58 6.22 6.04
C GLU A 59 6.83 6.18 4.52
N GLY A 60 7.74 5.30 4.07
CA GLY A 60 8.00 5.07 2.65
C GLY A 60 6.80 4.47 1.90
N LEU A 61 6.07 3.56 2.54
CA LEU A 61 4.85 2.98 1.99
C LEU A 61 3.74 4.02 1.81
N LEU A 62 3.51 4.87 2.81
CA LEU A 62 2.56 5.99 2.72
C LEU A 62 2.94 6.99 1.62
N ALA A 63 4.23 7.30 1.50
CA ALA A 63 4.73 8.15 0.43
C ALA A 63 4.49 7.53 -0.96
N LEU A 64 4.69 6.21 -1.10
CA LEU A 64 4.36 5.48 -2.32
C LEU A 64 2.87 5.59 -2.65
N TYR A 65 1.97 5.31 -1.69
CA TYR A 65 0.53 5.39 -1.91
C TYR A 65 0.08 6.79 -2.34
N LYS A 66 0.56 7.83 -1.66
CA LYS A 66 0.25 9.22 -2.02
C LYS A 66 0.77 9.56 -3.42
N CYS A 67 2.05 9.29 -3.69
CA CYS A 67 2.63 9.59 -5.00
C CYS A 67 1.91 8.86 -6.14
N THR A 68 1.49 7.63 -5.87
CA THR A 68 0.71 6.84 -6.80
C THR A 68 -0.65 7.48 -7.07
N LEU A 69 -1.38 7.84 -6.01
CA LEU A 69 -2.66 8.52 -6.12
C LEU A 69 -2.57 9.84 -6.90
N GLU A 70 -1.51 10.61 -6.70
CA GLU A 70 -1.28 11.90 -7.37
C GLU A 70 -0.85 11.77 -8.84
N THR A 71 -0.35 10.60 -9.26
CA THR A 71 0.19 10.38 -10.60
C THR A 71 -0.69 9.49 -11.47
N LEU A 72 -1.61 8.73 -10.86
CA LEU A 72 -2.52 7.85 -11.56
C LEU A 72 -3.48 8.67 -12.45
N PRO A 73 -3.69 8.28 -13.72
CA PRO A 73 -4.74 8.86 -14.55
C PRO A 73 -6.10 8.85 -13.85
N ALA A 74 -6.88 9.93 -14.00
CA ALA A 74 -8.13 10.14 -13.27
C ALA A 74 -9.21 9.08 -13.56
N ASP A 75 -9.07 8.32 -14.63
CA ASP A 75 -9.96 7.24 -15.06
C ASP A 75 -9.54 5.86 -14.52
N LEU A 76 -8.45 5.78 -13.76
CA LEU A 76 -8.00 4.58 -13.07
C LEU A 76 -8.19 4.75 -11.55
N LYS A 77 -8.77 3.72 -10.92
CA LYS A 77 -8.93 3.66 -9.47
C LYS A 77 -7.69 3.08 -8.81
N LEU A 78 -7.32 3.60 -7.64
CA LEU A 78 -6.26 3.04 -6.80
C LEU A 78 -6.88 2.27 -5.62
N ALA A 79 -6.45 1.03 -5.44
CA ALA A 79 -6.62 0.27 -4.21
C ALA A 79 -5.26 -0.07 -3.60
N VAL A 80 -5.23 -0.30 -2.28
CA VAL A 80 -4.03 -0.76 -1.56
C VAL A 80 -4.39 -1.95 -0.69
N THR A 81 -3.46 -2.89 -0.57
CA THR A 81 -3.53 -3.96 0.43
C THR A 81 -2.60 -3.62 1.59
N ILE A 82 -3.09 -3.79 2.82
CA ILE A 82 -2.32 -3.59 4.05
C ILE A 82 -2.40 -4.83 4.94
N LYS A 83 -1.38 -5.08 5.76
CA LYS A 83 -1.47 -6.08 6.82
C LYS A 83 -2.38 -5.63 7.94
N GLY A 84 -3.01 -6.57 8.63
CA GLY A 84 -3.82 -6.28 9.82
C GLY A 84 -2.99 -5.64 10.94
N SER A 85 -1.71 -6.00 11.03
CA SER A 85 -0.77 -5.47 12.02
C SER A 85 -0.35 -4.00 11.81
N CYS A 86 -0.76 -3.32 10.74
CA CYS A 86 -0.37 -1.92 10.46
C CYS A 86 -0.98 -0.86 11.43
N ASP A 87 -1.57 -1.28 12.55
CA ASP A 87 -2.30 -0.43 13.49
C ASP A 87 -1.46 0.10 14.66
N SER A 88 -0.26 -0.43 14.90
CA SER A 88 0.43 -0.25 16.18
C SER A 88 1.55 0.80 16.20
N VAL A 89 1.93 1.39 15.06
CA VAL A 89 3.09 2.29 14.97
C VAL A 89 2.70 3.68 14.51
N ASP A 90 3.10 4.67 15.30
CA ASP A 90 3.00 6.09 14.97
C ASP A 90 4.12 6.47 13.98
N VAL A 91 3.72 7.06 12.86
CA VAL A 91 4.66 7.42 11.78
C VAL A 91 4.51 8.88 11.39
N ALA A 92 5.63 9.52 11.04
CA ALA A 92 5.63 10.92 10.61
C ALA A 92 5.36 10.98 9.10
N PHE A 93 4.20 11.52 8.72
CA PHE A 93 3.82 11.66 7.33
C PHE A 93 3.00 12.93 7.11
N GLU A 94 3.33 13.69 6.05
CA GLU A 94 2.67 14.96 5.69
C GLU A 94 2.61 15.99 6.83
N GLY A 95 3.65 16.04 7.66
CA GLY A 95 3.72 16.99 8.78
C GLY A 95 2.90 16.61 10.02
N SER A 96 2.35 15.38 10.07
CA SER A 96 1.63 14.84 11.22
C SER A 96 2.24 13.51 11.69
N VAL A 97 2.16 13.24 12.99
CA VAL A 97 2.54 11.96 13.60
C VAL A 97 1.28 11.32 14.16
N LYS A 98 0.96 10.11 13.70
CA LYS A 98 -0.23 9.34 14.08
C LYS A 98 -0.09 7.88 13.60
N PRO A 99 -0.99 6.97 14.01
CA PRO A 99 -0.92 5.58 13.58
C PRO A 99 -0.96 5.44 12.06
N THR A 100 -0.19 4.50 11.52
CA THR A 100 -0.13 4.26 10.06
C THR A 100 -1.51 4.07 9.43
N ARG A 101 -2.40 3.30 10.08
CA ARG A 101 -3.80 3.14 9.65
C ARG A 101 -4.53 4.47 9.46
N GLN A 102 -4.31 5.44 10.34
CA GLN A 102 -4.97 6.74 10.26
C GLN A 102 -4.41 7.60 9.11
N HIS A 103 -3.15 7.42 8.71
CA HIS A 103 -2.64 8.02 7.46
C HIS A 103 -3.27 7.37 6.22
N ILE A 104 -3.49 6.06 6.23
CA ILE A 104 -4.15 5.34 5.13
C ILE A 104 -5.61 5.80 4.98
N ILE A 105 -6.35 5.94 6.08
CA ILE A 105 -7.72 6.46 6.07
C ILE A 105 -7.76 7.89 5.50
N ASP A 106 -6.81 8.74 5.86
CA ASP A 106 -6.73 10.10 5.31
C ASP A 106 -6.45 10.10 3.80
N LEU A 107 -5.66 9.14 3.30
CA LEU A 107 -5.45 8.94 1.86
C LEU A 107 -6.72 8.42 1.18
N ALA A 108 -7.47 7.52 1.82
CA ALA A 108 -8.79 7.04 1.35
C ALA A 108 -9.74 8.22 1.12
N ASN A 109 -9.80 9.15 2.07
CA ASN A 109 -10.61 10.37 1.95
C ASN A 109 -10.15 11.34 0.85
N LYS A 110 -8.96 11.11 0.24
CA LYS A 110 -8.39 11.92 -0.85
C LYS A 110 -8.49 11.25 -2.22
N GLY A 111 -9.14 10.09 -2.33
CA GLY A 111 -9.38 9.42 -3.62
C GLY A 111 -8.74 8.04 -3.75
N LEU A 112 -8.13 7.50 -2.69
CA LEU A 112 -7.83 6.07 -2.64
C LEU A 112 -9.15 5.31 -2.46
N GLU A 113 -9.56 4.56 -3.50
CA GLU A 113 -10.89 3.98 -3.64
C GLU A 113 -11.16 2.87 -2.61
N THR A 114 -10.15 2.02 -2.35
CA THR A 114 -10.33 0.85 -1.50
C THR A 114 -9.06 0.54 -0.71
N VAL A 115 -9.25 0.21 0.57
CA VAL A 115 -8.22 -0.36 1.45
C VAL A 115 -8.61 -1.80 1.74
N ILE A 116 -7.79 -2.75 1.28
CA ILE A 116 -7.96 -4.18 1.49
C ILE A 116 -7.09 -4.58 2.69
N VAL A 117 -7.68 -5.08 3.76
CA VAL A 117 -6.93 -5.57 4.91
C VAL A 117 -6.68 -7.06 4.73
N ALA A 118 -5.41 -7.47 4.63
CA ALA A 118 -5.00 -8.86 4.63
C ALA A 118 -5.12 -9.43 6.04
N GLY A 119 -6.29 -10.00 6.37
CA GLY A 119 -6.57 -10.62 7.68
C GLY A 119 -5.96 -12.02 7.84
N TYR A 120 -4.78 -12.26 7.27
CA TYR A 120 -4.08 -13.55 7.33
C TYR A 120 -2.57 -13.31 7.48
N ARG A 121 -1.85 -14.28 8.06
CA ARG A 121 -0.38 -14.23 8.27
C ARG A 121 0.10 -13.04 9.12
N ASP A 122 -0.72 -12.60 10.08
CA ASP A 122 -0.36 -11.56 11.07
C ASP A 122 0.55 -12.08 12.20
N SER A 123 0.89 -13.36 12.22
CA SER A 123 1.81 -13.97 13.19
C SER A 123 3.26 -13.93 12.70
N ALA A 124 4.19 -13.38 13.50
CA ALA A 124 5.61 -13.30 13.18
C ALA A 124 6.30 -14.66 12.89
N ASP A 125 5.66 -15.78 13.26
CA ASP A 125 6.16 -17.15 13.09
C ASP A 125 5.47 -17.93 11.95
N GLY A 126 4.55 -17.30 11.21
CA GLY A 126 3.80 -17.95 10.13
C GLY A 126 2.75 -18.97 10.59
N THR A 127 2.41 -19.01 11.87
CA THR A 127 1.28 -19.83 12.35
C THR A 127 -0.02 -19.13 11.98
N ILE A 128 -0.71 -19.66 10.95
CA ILE A 128 -2.08 -19.25 10.65
C ILE A 128 -2.90 -19.49 11.90
N ASP A 129 -3.24 -18.41 12.62
CA ASP A 129 -4.32 -18.46 13.60
C ASP A 129 -5.59 -18.62 12.77
N ARG A 130 -5.92 -19.90 12.53
CA ARG A 130 -7.16 -20.26 11.84
C ARG A 130 -8.24 -19.62 12.68
N ILE A 131 -8.97 -18.68 12.10
CA ILE A 131 -10.23 -18.17 12.63
C ILE A 131 -11.06 -19.39 13.02
N GLY A 132 -11.00 -19.70 14.30
CA GLY A 132 -11.73 -20.72 14.99
C GLY A 132 -12.37 -19.97 16.13
N ASN A 133 -13.56 -19.45 15.87
CA ASN A 133 -14.46 -18.92 16.88
C ASN A 133 -14.35 -19.77 18.17
N GLU A 134 -13.84 -19.20 19.25
CA GLU A 134 -14.33 -19.59 20.56
C GLU A 134 -15.47 -18.64 20.90
N VAL A 135 -16.67 -19.08 20.53
CA VAL A 135 -17.88 -18.67 21.23
C VAL A 135 -17.96 -19.58 22.46
N ALA A 136 -17.55 -19.05 23.62
CA ALA A 136 -18.04 -19.41 24.95
C ALA A 136 -17.54 -18.40 25.99
#